data_AF-A0A166E4H1-F1
#
_entry.id   AF-A0A166E4H1-F1
#
_cell.length_a   1.000
_cell.length_b   1.000
_cell.length_c   1.000
_cell.angle_alpha   90.00
_cell.angle_beta   90.00
_cell.angle_gamma   90.00
#
_symmetry.space_group_name_H-M   'P 1'
#
loop_
_entity.id
_entity.type
_entity.pdbx_description
1 polymer ?
#
loop_
_entity_poly.entity_id
_entity_poly.type
_entity_poly.pdbx_seq_one_letter_code
_entity_poly.pdbx_strand_id
1 'polypeptide(L)'
;EEPEKLTVDDWMAVLKLAKLWDMPETHDKAVKSLDEEIQKRTAAGKIVLAKRFDVETWFKAGFAAFVSGKEQISTSERDELGWETYARLLEAKD
;
A
#
# COMPACT_ATOMS: atom_id res chain seq x y z
N GLU A 1 14.28 27.45 -11.72
CA GLU A 1 13.30 26.97 -10.73
C GLU A 1 13.60 25.50 -10.51
N GLU A 2 14.06 25.12 -9.32
CA GLU A 2 14.17 23.71 -8.96
C GLU A 2 12.75 23.17 -8.76
N PRO A 3 12.38 22.02 -9.35
CA PRO A 3 11.03 21.50 -9.17
C PRO A 3 10.83 21.17 -7.68
N GLU A 4 9.85 21.82 -7.05
CA GLU A 4 9.43 21.48 -5.69
C GLU A 4 9.08 20.00 -5.64
N LYS A 5 9.88 19.22 -4.91
CA LYS A 5 9.66 17.79 -4.76
C LYS A 5 8.46 17.61 -3.84
N LEU A 6 7.38 17.08 -4.38
CA LEU A 6 6.19 16.68 -3.62
C LEU A 6 6.59 15.70 -2.51
N THR A 7 6.05 15.91 -1.32
CA THR A 7 6.26 15.03 -0.17
C THR A 7 5.45 13.74 -0.30
N VAL A 8 5.71 12.77 0.58
CA VAL A 8 4.97 11.51 0.64
C VAL A 8 3.48 11.76 0.92
N ASP A 9 3.14 12.71 1.79
CA ASP A 9 1.76 13.07 2.09
C ASP A 9 1.07 13.75 0.89
N ASP A 10 1.80 14.58 0.14
CA ASP A 10 1.28 15.19 -1.08
C ASP A 10 0.95 14.12 -2.13
N TRP A 11 1.85 13.16 -2.33
CA TRP A 11 1.58 12.05 -3.26
C TRP A 11 0.44 11.16 -2.80
N MET A 12 0.25 10.96 -1.49
CA MET A 12 -0.92 10.26 -0.96
C MET A 12 -2.22 11.04 -1.23
N ALA A 13 -2.20 12.37 -1.14
CA ALA A 13 -3.32 13.21 -1.53
C ALA A 13 -3.60 13.12 -3.04
N VAL A 14 -2.54 13.13 -3.87
CA VAL A 14 -2.65 12.94 -5.33
C VAL A 14 -3.28 11.58 -5.66
N LEU A 15 -2.86 10.48 -5.01
CA LEU A 15 -3.49 9.16 -5.21
C LEU A 15 -4.97 9.14 -4.84
N LYS A 16 -5.32 9.79 -3.73
CA LYS A 16 -6.71 9.89 -3.29
C LYS A 16 -7.55 10.63 -4.34
N LEU A 17 -7.04 11.74 -4.88
CA LEU A 17 -7.71 12.52 -5.92
C LEU A 17 -7.76 11.77 -7.24
N ALA A 18 -6.66 11.16 -7.67
CA ALA A 18 -6.59 10.39 -8.90
C ALA A 18 -7.62 9.25 -8.90
N LYS A 19 -7.80 8.57 -7.76
CA LYS A 19 -8.85 7.55 -7.59
C LYS A 19 -10.25 8.13 -7.57
N LEU A 20 -10.46 9.29 -6.92
CA LEU A 20 -11.78 9.93 -6.82
C LEU A 20 -12.30 10.43 -8.18
N TRP A 21 -11.38 10.92 -9.01
CA TRP A 21 -11.68 11.52 -10.31
C TRP A 21 -11.39 10.61 -11.50
N ASP A 22 -11.11 9.33 -11.24
CA ASP A 22 -10.79 8.31 -12.26
C ASP A 22 -9.71 8.76 -13.27
N MET A 23 -8.57 9.19 -12.73
CA MET A 23 -7.41 9.66 -13.49
C MET A 23 -6.28 8.62 -13.48
N PRO A 24 -6.34 7.58 -14.34
CA PRO A 24 -5.42 6.44 -14.29
C PRO A 24 -3.95 6.86 -14.51
N GLU A 25 -3.67 7.80 -15.42
CA GLU A 25 -2.30 8.23 -15.68
C GLU A 25 -1.66 8.96 -14.49
N THR A 26 -2.46 9.75 -13.76
CA THR A 26 -2.02 10.43 -12.54
C THR A 26 -1.84 9.44 -11.39
N HIS A 27 -2.74 8.45 -11.32
CA HIS A 27 -2.64 7.36 -10.36
C HIS A 27 -1.34 6.57 -10.55
N ASP A 28 -1.05 6.10 -11.76
CA ASP A 28 0.18 5.37 -12.09
C ASP A 28 1.45 6.18 -11.78
N LYS A 29 1.45 7.49 -12.08
CA LYS A 29 2.57 8.38 -11.75
C LYS A 29 2.79 8.46 -10.24
N ALA A 30 1.71 8.68 -9.48
CA ALA A 30 1.79 8.78 -8.04
C ALA A 30 2.19 7.45 -7.38
N VAL A 31 1.72 6.31 -7.91
CA VAL A 31 2.17 4.97 -7.49
C VAL A 31 3.68 4.84 -7.68
N LYS A 32 4.22 5.19 -8.85
CA LYS A 32 5.66 5.11 -9.12
C LYS A 32 6.48 6.00 -8.19
N SER A 33 6.01 7.21 -7.92
CA SER A 33 6.70 8.13 -7.01
C SER A 33 6.68 7.67 -5.55
N LEU A 34 5.65 6.92 -5.14
CA LEU A 34 5.53 6.39 -3.79
C LEU A 34 6.10 4.98 -3.62
N ASP A 35 6.35 4.26 -4.71
CA ASP A 35 6.68 2.83 -4.65
C ASP A 35 7.89 2.56 -3.72
N GLU A 36 8.98 3.31 -3.87
CA GLU A 36 10.18 3.17 -3.03
C GLU A 36 9.90 3.38 -1.54
N GLU A 37 9.01 4.32 -1.19
CA GLU A 37 8.63 4.62 0.19
C GLU A 37 7.66 3.58 0.74
N ILE A 38 6.75 3.08 -0.08
CA ILE A 38 5.83 2.00 0.29
C ILE A 38 6.59 0.69 0.51
N GLN A 39 7.61 0.39 -0.29
CA GLN A 39 8.41 -0.82 -0.10
C GLN A 39 9.15 -0.87 1.24
N LYS A 40 9.42 0.29 1.86
CA LYS A 40 10.04 0.39 3.20
C LYS A 40 9.06 0.22 4.36
N ARG A 41 7.75 0.27 4.10
CA ARG A 41 6.72 0.08 5.14
C ARG A 41 6.58 -1.40 5.53
N THR A 42 5.85 -1.65 6.61
CA THR A 42 5.56 -3.02 7.04
C THR A 42 4.66 -3.74 6.05
N ALA A 43 4.67 -5.07 6.08
CA ALA A 43 3.79 -5.92 5.26
C ALA A 43 2.31 -5.50 5.37
N ALA A 44 1.83 -5.24 6.60
CA ALA A 44 0.46 -4.77 6.82
C ALA A 44 0.22 -3.38 6.22
N GLY A 45 1.15 -2.44 6.43
CA GLY A 45 1.05 -1.09 5.88
C GLY A 45 0.96 -1.07 4.35
N LYS A 46 1.75 -1.93 3.68
CA LYS A 46 1.67 -2.12 2.21
C LYS A 46 0.28 -2.58 1.79
N ILE A 47 -0.26 -3.59 2.46
CA ILE A 47 -1.58 -4.18 2.14
C ILE A 47 -2.72 -3.17 2.38
N VAL A 48 -2.67 -2.43 3.49
CA VAL A 48 -3.69 -1.40 3.79
C VAL A 48 -3.68 -0.31 2.71
N LEU A 49 -2.51 0.22 2.37
CA LEU A 49 -2.39 1.28 1.36
C LEU A 49 -2.73 0.78 -0.04
N ALA A 50 -2.33 -0.45 -0.37
CA ALA A 50 -2.71 -1.12 -1.60
C ALA A 50 -4.23 -1.21 -1.78
N LYS A 51 -4.96 -1.67 -0.74
CA LYS A 51 -6.44 -1.73 -0.80
C LYS A 51 -7.06 -0.34 -0.86
N ARG A 52 -6.52 0.62 -0.11
CA ARG A 52 -7.04 1.99 -0.06
C ARG A 52 -6.94 2.68 -1.41
N PHE A 53 -5.79 2.57 -2.08
CA PHE A 53 -5.51 3.24 -3.33
C PHE A 53 -5.71 2.36 -4.56
N ASP A 54 -6.08 1.10 -4.41
CA ASP A 54 -6.25 0.13 -5.50
C ASP A 54 -4.96 -0.10 -6.29
N VAL A 55 -3.91 -0.52 -5.58
CA VAL A 55 -2.57 -0.74 -6.14
C VAL A 55 -2.14 -2.19 -5.94
N GLU A 56 -2.31 -3.00 -6.97
CA GLU A 56 -2.07 -4.45 -6.89
C GLU A 56 -0.60 -4.82 -6.58
N THR A 57 0.36 -4.06 -7.10
CA THR A 57 1.80 -4.30 -6.88
C THR A 57 2.18 -4.20 -5.41
N TRP A 58 1.63 -3.22 -4.70
CA TRP A 58 1.82 -3.03 -3.26
C TRP A 58 1.17 -4.15 -2.46
N PHE A 59 -0.01 -4.61 -2.88
CA PHE A 59 -0.68 -5.74 -2.25
C PHE A 59 0.18 -7.00 -2.35
N LYS A 60 0.66 -7.32 -3.55
CA LYS A 60 1.54 -8.48 -3.81
C LYS A 60 2.83 -8.40 -3.00
N ALA A 61 3.44 -7.22 -2.90
CA ALA A 61 4.65 -7.02 -2.13
C ALA A 61 4.44 -7.24 -0.63
N GLY A 62 3.37 -6.69 -0.05
CA GLY A 62 3.02 -6.92 1.36
C GLY A 62 2.62 -8.38 1.63
N PHE A 63 1.85 -8.98 0.73
CA PHE A 63 1.47 -10.39 0.79
C PHE A 63 2.70 -11.31 0.80
N ALA A 64 3.64 -11.10 -0.12
CA ALA A 64 4.86 -11.88 -0.21
C ALA A 64 5.72 -11.73 1.06
N ALA A 65 5.82 -10.53 1.63
CA ALA A 65 6.53 -10.29 2.88
C ALA A 65 5.90 -11.06 4.06
N PHE A 66 4.57 -11.11 4.12
CA PHE A 66 3.83 -11.85 5.14
C PHE A 66 3.96 -13.38 5.00
N VAL A 67 3.73 -13.91 3.79
CA VAL A 67 3.76 -15.36 3.53
C VAL A 67 5.18 -15.92 3.69
N SER A 68 6.20 -15.19 3.25
CA SER A 68 7.60 -15.60 3.43
C SER A 68 8.06 -15.61 4.90
N GLY A 69 7.23 -15.15 5.83
CA GLY A 69 7.54 -15.09 7.26
C GLY A 69 8.59 -14.04 7.61
N LYS A 70 8.95 -13.15 6.67
CA LYS A 70 9.87 -12.04 6.91
C LYS A 70 9.30 -11.04 7.89
N GLU A 71 7.98 -10.87 7.88
CA GLU A 71 7.27 -9.96 8.77
C GLU A 71 6.05 -10.64 9.37
N GLN A 72 5.84 -10.41 10.67
CA GLN A 72 4.63 -10.81 11.37
C GLN A 72 3.70 -9.60 11.48
N ILE A 73 2.41 -9.81 11.24
CA ILE A 73 1.39 -8.77 11.42
C ILE A 73 1.06 -8.72 12.92
N SER A 74 1.32 -7.58 13.55
CA SER A 74 0.98 -7.33 14.95
C SER A 74 -0.53 -7.17 15.16
N THR A 75 -0.98 -7.20 16.42
CA THR A 75 -2.41 -6.99 16.75
C THR A 75 -2.91 -5.63 16.26
N SER A 76 -2.14 -4.56 16.48
CA SER A 76 -2.50 -3.21 16.03
C SER A 76 -2.61 -3.12 14.50
N GLU A 77 -1.67 -3.73 13.78
CA GLU A 77 -1.71 -3.78 12.32
C GLU A 77 -2.87 -4.61 11.79
N ARG A 78 -3.24 -5.69 12.50
CA ARG A 78 -4.42 -6.50 12.19
C ARG A 78 -5.71 -5.69 12.32
N ASP A 79 -5.82 -4.82 13.33
CA ASP A 79 -6.97 -3.92 13.47
C ASP A 79 -7.07 -2.96 12.28
N GLU A 80 -5.95 -2.41 11.80
CA GLU A 80 -5.92 -1.56 10.60
C GLU A 80 -6.24 -2.33 9.30
N LEU A 81 -5.77 -3.58 9.20
CA LEU A 81 -6.01 -4.45 8.04
C LEU A 81 -7.48 -4.91 7.93
N GLY A 82 -8.15 -4.98 9.07
CA GLY A 82 -9.45 -5.61 9.25
C GLY A 82 -9.33 -7.14 9.36
N TRP A 83 -10.14 -7.73 10.24
CA TRP A 83 -10.11 -9.17 10.54
C TRP A 83 -10.33 -10.05 9.31
N GLU A 84 -11.26 -9.69 8.42
CA GLU A 84 -11.53 -10.45 7.20
C GLU A 84 -10.31 -10.51 6.27
N THR A 85 -9.61 -9.39 6.08
CA THR A 85 -8.40 -9.38 5.26
C THR A 85 -7.33 -10.25 5.88
N TYR A 86 -7.12 -10.13 7.20
CA TYR A 86 -6.12 -10.91 7.92
C TYR A 86 -6.41 -12.41 7.89
N ALA A 87 -7.68 -12.81 8.06
CA ALA A 87 -8.09 -14.21 7.95
C ALA A 87 -7.82 -14.78 6.55
N ARG A 88 -8.12 -14.03 5.48
CA ARG A 88 -7.79 -14.44 4.10
C ARG A 88 -6.29 -14.54 3.85
N LEU A 89 -5.48 -13.66 4.46
CA LEU A 89 -4.03 -13.75 4.37
C LEU A 89 -3.50 -15.02 5.06
N LEU A 90 -4.08 -15.40 6.20
CA LEU A 90 -3.73 -16.63 6.90
C LEU A 90 -4.13 -17.87 6.10
N GLU A 91 -5.35 -17.89 5.56
CA GLU A 91 -5.83 -19.00 4.72
C GLU A 91 -4.96 -19.19 3.47
N ALA A 92 -4.48 -18.10 2.86
CA ALA A 92 -3.60 -18.18 1.70
C ALA A 92 -2.14 -18.51 2.02
N LYS A 93 -1.76 -18.53 3.31
CA LYS A 93 -0.43 -18.92 3.79
C LYS A 93 -0.34 -20.40 4.13
N ASP A 94 -1.45 -21.01 4.55
CA ASP A 94 -1.60 -22.43 4.88
C ASP A 94 -1.52 -23.32 3.61
#